data_AF-A0A9D2AP40-F1
#
_entry.id   AF-A0A9D2AP40-F1
#
_cell.length_a   1.000
_cell.length_b   1.000
_cell.length_c   1.000
_cell.angle_alpha   90.00
_cell.angle_beta   90.00
_cell.angle_gamma   90.00
#
_symmetry.space_group_name_H-M   'P 1'
#
loop_
_entity.id
_entity.type
_entity.pdbx_description
1 polymer ?
#
loop_
_entity_poly.entity_id
_entity_poly.type
_entity_poly.pdbx_seq_one_letter_code
_entity_poly.pdbx_strand_id
1 'polypeptide(L)'
;MKTLLAASIATILVLASCSRKEVTPVEYFPFKTETTDFWGMMGLDGNILFDGRFMYCPSVSSRGLFMAREENGLLSFYTAEANPRKIGKDYYTSAKLFLYSDYTPVRKKDEYNITIINKKGEEVAKLPQQIIDVGFFAEGLAPFRSDDIRPRMGYIDEKGNVKIEPQYIVATNFLCGVALVAYEKNDEMTISIIGSNGKTVYTFGQGIRPLSWEYSDGLLAVIDTVGKIGFIDTRGKIAIKPAEELKLCQPLNPANIPYTFKNGRCIYYDGEHYGLLDRKGNIAVPAQYKTIYLGEGGLFAVENTRNEWGCIDGDGNTVLPFEYVTGEIRPSIDAHAIVVQNESGRYKIVNEQGKTISHLTFSQYQSKYYNL
;
A
#
# COMPACT_ATOMS: atom_id res chain seq x y z
N MET A 1 7.69 -1.18 64.62
CA MET A 1 7.47 -1.94 63.37
C MET A 1 6.65 -1.08 62.42
N LYS A 2 7.29 -0.47 61.42
CA LYS A 2 6.63 0.17 60.27
C LYS A 2 6.92 -0.74 59.06
N THR A 3 5.89 -1.35 58.50
CA THR A 3 5.98 -2.11 57.25
C THR A 3 5.61 -1.18 56.09
N LEU A 4 6.59 -0.89 55.24
CA LEU A 4 6.38 -0.28 53.93
C LEU A 4 5.72 -1.32 53.01
N LEU A 5 4.55 -1.01 52.47
CA LEU A 5 4.01 -1.69 51.30
C LEU A 5 4.46 -0.89 50.06
N ALA A 6 5.46 -1.41 49.34
CA ALA A 6 5.83 -0.90 48.03
C ALA A 6 4.83 -1.46 47.01
N ALA A 7 3.92 -0.63 46.51
CA ALA A 7 3.05 -0.97 45.41
C ALA A 7 3.85 -0.87 44.10
N SER A 8 4.29 -2.02 43.58
CA SER A 8 4.87 -2.13 42.25
C SER A 8 3.77 -1.87 41.21
N ILE A 9 3.77 -0.67 40.61
CA ILE A 9 2.98 -0.39 39.42
C ILE A 9 3.63 -1.18 38.27
N ALA A 10 3.07 -2.35 37.99
CA ALA A 10 3.38 -3.09 36.77
C ALA A 10 2.84 -2.27 35.59
N THR A 11 3.72 -1.52 34.94
CA THR A 11 3.45 -0.89 33.64
C THR A 11 3.18 -2.02 32.65
N ILE A 12 1.91 -2.34 32.44
CA ILE A 12 1.49 -3.21 31.34
C ILE A 12 1.87 -2.47 30.06
N LEU A 13 3.00 -2.86 29.48
CA LEU A 13 3.38 -2.54 28.12
C LEU A 13 2.36 -3.23 27.22
N VAL A 14 1.23 -2.56 27.00
CA VAL A 14 0.40 -2.84 25.83
C VAL A 14 1.26 -2.40 24.65
N LEU A 15 2.07 -3.33 24.12
CA LEU A 15 2.48 -3.28 22.74
C LEU A 15 1.18 -3.43 21.95
N ALA A 16 0.46 -2.32 21.80
CA ALA A 16 -0.50 -2.19 20.73
C ALA A 16 0.34 -2.30 19.46
N SER A 17 0.57 -3.54 19.01
CA SER A 17 0.79 -3.78 17.60
C SER A 17 -0.42 -3.14 16.97
N CYS A 18 -0.24 -2.00 16.31
CA CYS A 18 -1.31 -1.30 15.64
C CYS A 18 -1.88 -2.32 14.65
N SER A 19 -2.98 -2.97 15.02
CA SER A 19 -3.75 -3.83 14.13
C SER A 19 -4.39 -2.88 13.14
N ARG A 20 -3.63 -2.69 12.07
CA ARG A 20 -3.84 -1.94 10.83
C ARG A 20 -5.33 -1.61 10.57
N LYS A 21 -5.64 -0.35 10.28
CA LYS A 21 -6.64 -0.08 9.24
C LYS A 21 -5.90 -0.32 7.93
N GLU A 22 -5.89 -1.57 7.48
CA GLU A 22 -5.29 -1.94 6.18
C GLU A 22 -5.92 -1.12 5.07
N VAL A 23 -5.19 -0.96 3.95
CA VAL A 23 -5.84 -0.75 2.66
C VAL A 23 -6.98 -1.76 2.60
N THR A 24 -8.21 -1.34 2.30
CA THR A 24 -9.28 -2.34 2.15
C THR A 24 -8.80 -3.34 1.08
N PRO A 25 -8.82 -4.66 1.37
CA PRO A 25 -8.29 -5.65 0.45
C PRO A 25 -8.96 -5.52 -0.91
N VAL A 26 -8.20 -5.86 -1.96
CA VAL A 26 -8.77 -5.97 -3.30
C VAL A 26 -9.86 -7.04 -3.27
N GLU A 27 -11.05 -6.71 -3.73
CA GLU A 27 -12.16 -7.68 -3.80
C GLU A 27 -12.18 -8.39 -5.16
N TYR A 28 -11.96 -7.62 -6.22
CA TYR A 28 -11.94 -8.07 -7.60
C TYR A 28 -10.84 -7.33 -8.36
N PHE A 29 -10.25 -7.99 -9.34
CA PHE A 29 -9.23 -7.41 -10.19
C PHE A 29 -9.64 -7.45 -11.67
N PRO A 30 -9.25 -6.43 -12.46
CA PRO A 30 -9.44 -6.42 -13.90
C PRO A 30 -8.63 -7.50 -14.61
N PHE A 31 -9.25 -8.18 -15.56
CA PHE A 31 -8.60 -9.14 -16.45
C PHE A 31 -9.06 -8.95 -17.91
N LYS A 32 -8.26 -9.46 -18.85
CA LYS A 32 -8.59 -9.49 -20.27
C LYS A 32 -8.19 -10.83 -20.88
N THR A 33 -9.07 -11.43 -21.66
CA THR A 33 -8.79 -12.65 -22.43
C THR A 33 -8.40 -12.28 -23.86
N GLU A 34 -7.91 -13.25 -24.64
CA GLU A 34 -7.55 -13.03 -26.05
C GLU A 34 -8.76 -12.92 -26.98
N THR A 35 -9.95 -13.32 -26.50
CA THR A 35 -11.16 -13.39 -27.31
C THR A 35 -11.95 -12.08 -27.33
N THR A 36 -11.56 -11.09 -26.52
CA THR A 36 -12.25 -9.81 -26.42
C THR A 36 -11.26 -8.67 -26.23
N ASP A 37 -11.60 -7.49 -26.77
CA ASP A 37 -10.85 -6.28 -26.50
C ASP A 37 -11.23 -5.59 -25.18
N PHE A 38 -12.32 -6.04 -24.57
CA PHE A 38 -12.89 -5.46 -23.37
C PHE A 38 -12.39 -6.16 -22.11
N TRP A 39 -12.21 -5.38 -21.05
CA TRP A 39 -11.84 -5.83 -19.72
C TRP A 39 -13.05 -6.36 -18.95
N GLY A 40 -12.84 -7.50 -18.29
CA GLY A 40 -13.71 -8.07 -17.27
C GLY A 40 -13.19 -7.81 -15.86
N MET A 41 -13.90 -8.30 -14.85
CA MET A 41 -13.43 -8.36 -13.46
C MET A 41 -13.61 -9.77 -12.90
N MET A 42 -12.62 -10.23 -12.16
CA MET A 42 -12.59 -11.55 -11.55
C MET A 42 -12.32 -11.44 -10.05
N GLY A 43 -12.97 -12.28 -9.27
CA GLY A 43 -12.74 -12.46 -7.85
C GLY A 43 -11.48 -13.26 -7.60
N LEU A 44 -11.04 -13.26 -6.35
CA LEU A 44 -9.78 -13.88 -5.98
C LEU A 44 -9.88 -15.41 -5.92
N ASP A 45 -11.11 -15.88 -5.74
CA ASP A 45 -11.52 -17.27 -5.87
C ASP A 45 -11.52 -17.78 -7.33
N GLY A 46 -11.24 -16.92 -8.32
CA GLY A 46 -11.28 -17.25 -9.74
C GLY A 46 -12.67 -17.17 -10.36
N ASN A 47 -13.69 -16.76 -9.61
CA ASN A 47 -15.02 -16.53 -10.14
C ASN A 47 -15.07 -15.23 -10.94
N ILE A 48 -15.65 -15.29 -12.13
CA ILE A 48 -15.80 -14.13 -13.00
C ILE A 48 -16.98 -13.29 -12.48
N LEU A 49 -16.72 -12.04 -12.13
CA LEU A 49 -17.77 -11.09 -11.78
C LEU A 49 -18.51 -10.65 -13.05
N PHE A 50 -17.76 -10.25 -14.07
CA PHE A 50 -18.26 -10.04 -15.43
C PHE A 50 -17.10 -10.17 -16.43
N ASP A 51 -17.43 -10.50 -17.67
CA ASP A 51 -16.46 -10.61 -18.76
C ASP A 51 -16.77 -9.58 -19.86
N GLY A 52 -15.73 -8.91 -20.35
CA GLY A 52 -15.79 -8.01 -21.50
C GLY A 52 -16.78 -6.85 -21.45
N ARG A 53 -16.60 -5.89 -20.52
CA ARG A 53 -17.46 -4.69 -20.42
C ARG A 53 -16.78 -3.35 -20.61
N PHE A 54 -15.50 -3.22 -20.22
CA PHE A 54 -14.81 -1.92 -20.22
C PHE A 54 -13.75 -1.87 -21.30
N MET A 55 -13.75 -0.84 -22.14
CA MET A 55 -12.75 -0.70 -23.21
C MET A 55 -11.34 -0.47 -22.65
N TYR A 56 -11.23 0.34 -21.59
CA TYR A 56 -10.00 0.59 -20.87
C TYR A 56 -9.92 -0.27 -19.60
N CYS A 57 -8.71 -0.63 -19.17
CA CYS A 57 -8.51 -1.37 -17.92
C CYS A 57 -9.13 -0.56 -16.76
N PRO A 58 -10.12 -1.10 -16.01
CA PRO A 58 -10.58 -0.46 -14.79
C PRO A 58 -9.54 -0.64 -13.67
N SER A 59 -9.74 0.03 -12.54
CA SER A 59 -8.97 -0.25 -11.33
C SER A 59 -9.37 -1.60 -10.74
N VAL A 60 -8.53 -2.12 -9.84
CA VAL A 60 -9.02 -3.08 -8.84
C VAL A 60 -10.22 -2.50 -8.08
N SER A 61 -11.11 -3.36 -7.60
CA SER A 61 -12.17 -2.93 -6.70
C SER A 61 -11.77 -3.03 -5.25
N SER A 62 -12.33 -2.13 -4.46
CA SER A 62 -12.18 -2.07 -3.02
C SER A 62 -13.42 -1.39 -2.46
N ARG A 63 -13.94 -1.89 -1.33
CA ARG A 63 -15.14 -1.36 -0.67
C ARG A 63 -16.38 -1.39 -1.57
N GLY A 64 -16.51 -2.41 -2.41
CA GLY A 64 -17.61 -2.61 -3.35
C GLY A 64 -17.60 -1.67 -4.55
N LEU A 65 -16.52 -0.94 -4.81
CA LEU A 65 -16.42 0.04 -5.88
C LEU A 65 -15.14 -0.14 -6.70
N PHE A 66 -15.19 0.22 -7.98
CA PHE A 66 -14.01 0.43 -8.82
C PHE A 66 -14.15 1.71 -9.64
N MET A 67 -13.05 2.19 -10.18
CA MET A 67 -13.01 3.33 -11.09
C MET A 67 -12.70 2.84 -12.50
N ALA A 68 -13.27 3.50 -13.50
CA ALA A 68 -13.01 3.20 -14.91
C ALA A 68 -12.88 4.49 -15.71
N ARG A 69 -12.10 4.41 -16.79
CA ARG A 69 -12.01 5.47 -17.80
C ARG A 69 -13.08 5.23 -18.86
N GLU A 70 -13.81 6.28 -19.18
CA GLU A 70 -14.88 6.32 -20.18
C GLU A 70 -14.30 6.59 -21.57
N GLU A 71 -15.09 6.35 -22.62
CA GLU A 71 -14.67 6.65 -24.02
C GLU A 71 -14.31 8.11 -24.26
N ASN A 72 -14.92 9.03 -23.49
CA ASN A 72 -14.60 10.46 -23.54
C ASN A 72 -13.29 10.82 -22.80
N GLY A 73 -12.57 9.84 -22.28
CA GLY A 73 -11.31 9.99 -21.55
C GLY A 73 -11.45 10.38 -20.07
N LEU A 74 -12.66 10.66 -19.58
CA LEU A 74 -12.92 11.03 -18.19
C LEU A 74 -13.12 9.79 -17.31
N LEU A 75 -13.10 10.00 -15.99
CA LEU A 75 -13.26 8.95 -14.99
C LEU A 75 -14.69 8.87 -14.47
N SER A 76 -15.12 7.66 -14.15
CA SER A 76 -16.37 7.35 -13.44
C SER A 76 -16.13 6.26 -12.41
N PHE A 77 -16.96 6.24 -11.36
CA PHE A 77 -17.01 5.15 -10.38
C PHE A 77 -18.15 4.19 -10.70
N TYR A 78 -17.96 2.92 -10.38
CA TYR A 78 -18.94 1.85 -10.59
C TYR A 78 -19.03 0.93 -9.39
N THR A 79 -20.19 0.32 -9.20
CA THR A 79 -20.37 -0.79 -8.26
C THR A 79 -19.63 -2.05 -8.74
N ALA A 80 -18.96 -2.74 -7.81
CA ALA A 80 -18.34 -4.04 -8.05
C ALA A 80 -19.38 -5.17 -7.92
N GLU A 81 -20.25 -5.29 -8.93
CA GLU A 81 -21.26 -6.34 -9.03
C GLU A 81 -21.33 -6.89 -10.47
N ALA A 82 -22.01 -8.02 -10.69
CA ALA A 82 -22.05 -8.68 -12.01
C ALA A 82 -22.62 -7.81 -13.14
N ASN A 83 -23.44 -6.82 -12.79
CA ASN A 83 -23.91 -5.76 -13.67
C ASN A 83 -23.51 -4.40 -13.09
N PRO A 84 -22.28 -3.91 -13.37
CA PRO A 84 -21.78 -2.67 -12.78
C PRO A 84 -22.71 -1.50 -13.09
N ARG A 85 -23.04 -0.72 -12.06
CA ARG A 85 -23.82 0.50 -12.16
C ARG A 85 -22.92 1.69 -11.91
N LYS A 86 -23.00 2.69 -12.78
CA LYS A 86 -22.30 3.97 -12.59
C LYS A 86 -22.80 4.65 -11.31
N ILE A 87 -21.87 5.12 -10.50
CA ILE A 87 -22.11 5.90 -9.28
C ILE A 87 -22.19 7.38 -9.63
N GLY A 88 -23.35 7.98 -9.33
CA GLY A 88 -23.62 9.38 -9.67
C GLY A 88 -23.77 9.60 -11.18
N LYS A 89 -24.09 10.85 -11.54
CA LYS A 89 -24.27 11.27 -12.95
C LYS A 89 -23.03 11.94 -13.55
N ASP A 90 -22.11 12.38 -12.68
CA ASP A 90 -20.99 13.22 -13.09
C ASP A 90 -19.86 12.41 -13.73
N TYR A 91 -18.95 13.12 -14.39
CA TYR A 91 -17.68 12.60 -14.88
C TYR A 91 -16.56 13.39 -14.21
N TYR A 92 -15.40 12.77 -14.04
CA TYR A 92 -14.29 13.37 -13.30
C TYR A 92 -13.04 13.50 -14.16
N THR A 93 -12.37 14.65 -14.08
CA THR A 93 -11.05 14.88 -14.69
C THR A 93 -9.94 14.31 -13.82
N SER A 94 -10.15 14.25 -12.50
CA SER A 94 -9.31 13.52 -11.55
C SER A 94 -10.15 12.97 -10.40
N ALA A 95 -9.74 11.82 -9.87
CA ALA A 95 -10.37 11.17 -8.73
C ALA A 95 -9.37 10.24 -8.04
N LYS A 96 -9.60 9.97 -6.75
CA LYS A 96 -8.86 8.94 -6.00
C LYS A 96 -9.78 7.76 -5.68
N LEU A 97 -9.25 6.54 -5.57
CA LEU A 97 -10.01 5.37 -5.12
C LEU A 97 -10.43 5.50 -3.65
N PHE A 98 -11.55 4.86 -3.30
CA PHE A 98 -12.02 4.69 -1.92
C PHE A 98 -11.20 3.60 -1.19
N LEU A 99 -9.92 3.88 -0.90
CA LEU A 99 -9.00 2.88 -0.33
C LEU A 99 -9.14 2.70 1.18
N TYR A 100 -9.14 3.81 1.92
CA TYR A 100 -9.12 3.82 3.40
C TYR A 100 -10.33 4.54 4.03
N SER A 101 -11.20 5.11 3.20
CA SER A 101 -12.34 5.90 3.62
C SER A 101 -13.52 5.72 2.67
N ASP A 102 -14.71 6.04 3.17
CA ASP A 102 -15.94 6.15 2.38
C ASP A 102 -16.06 7.51 1.66
N TYR A 103 -15.03 8.34 1.76
CA TYR A 103 -14.92 9.66 1.13
C TYR A 103 -13.69 9.73 0.23
N THR A 104 -13.82 10.47 -0.87
CA THR A 104 -12.71 10.67 -1.81
C THR A 104 -12.77 12.05 -2.47
N PRO A 105 -11.62 12.71 -2.73
CA PRO A 105 -11.60 13.92 -3.53
C PRO A 105 -11.77 13.60 -5.03
N VAL A 106 -12.58 14.41 -5.70
CA VAL A 106 -12.78 14.39 -7.15
C VAL A 106 -12.73 15.80 -7.72
N ARG A 107 -12.37 15.91 -8.99
CA ARG A 107 -12.56 17.12 -9.80
C ARG A 107 -13.56 16.81 -10.90
N LYS A 108 -14.74 17.42 -10.84
CA LYS A 108 -15.81 17.21 -11.82
C LYS A 108 -15.43 17.78 -13.18
N LYS A 109 -16.00 17.21 -14.25
CA LYS A 109 -15.93 17.75 -15.61
C LYS A 109 -16.43 19.18 -15.57
N ASP A 110 -15.61 20.11 -16.04
CA ASP A 110 -15.89 21.56 -16.10
C ASP A 110 -15.87 22.31 -14.76
N GLU A 111 -15.35 21.71 -13.69
CA GLU A 111 -15.14 22.38 -12.40
C GLU A 111 -13.65 22.56 -12.07
N TYR A 112 -13.31 23.76 -11.58
CA TYR A 112 -11.96 24.05 -11.09
C TYR A 112 -11.73 23.54 -9.66
N ASN A 113 -12.75 23.63 -8.81
CA ASN A 113 -12.65 23.24 -7.41
C ASN A 113 -12.63 21.71 -7.26
N ILE A 114 -11.93 21.24 -6.23
CA ILE A 114 -12.02 19.85 -5.78
C ILE A 114 -13.29 19.71 -4.93
N THR A 115 -14.00 18.60 -5.11
CA THR A 115 -15.18 18.24 -4.32
C THR A 115 -14.91 16.91 -3.61
N ILE A 116 -15.25 16.82 -2.34
CA ILE A 116 -15.28 15.57 -1.59
C ILE A 116 -16.64 14.92 -1.83
N ILE A 117 -16.63 13.67 -2.27
CA ILE A 117 -17.84 12.85 -2.45
C ILE A 117 -17.79 11.62 -1.56
N ASN A 118 -18.96 11.06 -1.24
CA ASN A 118 -19.08 9.76 -0.60
C ASN A 118 -19.19 8.61 -1.62
N LYS A 119 -19.22 7.36 -1.15
CA LYS A 119 -19.38 6.15 -2.00
C LYS A 119 -20.66 6.10 -2.85
N LYS A 120 -21.68 6.89 -2.54
CA LYS A 120 -22.91 7.00 -3.35
C LYS A 120 -22.78 8.06 -4.44
N GLY A 121 -21.64 8.76 -4.52
CA GLY A 121 -21.42 9.88 -5.43
C GLY A 121 -22.08 11.19 -4.96
N GLU A 122 -22.57 11.24 -3.72
CA GLU A 122 -23.18 12.43 -3.16
C GLU A 122 -22.07 13.41 -2.74
N GLU A 123 -22.25 14.69 -3.05
CA GLU A 123 -21.34 15.75 -2.62
C GLU A 123 -21.41 15.94 -1.11
N VAL A 124 -20.23 15.99 -0.48
CA VAL A 124 -20.09 16.22 0.97
C VAL A 124 -19.57 17.62 1.23
N ALA A 125 -18.55 18.05 0.48
CA ALA A 125 -17.98 19.38 0.60
C ALA A 125 -17.32 19.81 -0.72
N LYS A 126 -17.54 21.06 -1.12
CA LYS A 126 -16.81 21.70 -2.21
C LYS A 126 -15.68 22.54 -1.62
N LEU A 127 -14.45 22.23 -2.01
CA LEU A 127 -13.26 22.84 -1.42
C LEU A 127 -12.97 24.21 -2.05
N PRO A 128 -12.38 25.15 -1.28
CA PRO A 128 -12.00 26.46 -1.79
C PRO A 128 -10.93 26.34 -2.90
N GLN A 129 -10.87 27.32 -3.81
CA GLN A 129 -9.97 27.29 -4.98
C GLN A 129 -8.49 27.27 -4.60
N GLN A 130 -8.17 27.75 -3.41
CA GLN A 130 -6.83 27.73 -2.82
C GLN A 130 -6.35 26.31 -2.49
N ILE A 131 -7.17 25.27 -2.67
CA ILE A 131 -6.77 23.86 -2.53
C ILE A 131 -6.70 23.23 -3.93
N ILE A 132 -5.48 22.94 -4.37
CA ILE A 132 -5.21 22.48 -5.75
C ILE A 132 -5.05 20.97 -5.86
N ASP A 133 -4.77 20.28 -4.76
CA ASP A 133 -4.64 18.82 -4.71
C ASP A 133 -5.01 18.28 -3.31
N VAL A 134 -5.55 17.06 -3.27
CA VAL A 134 -5.92 16.34 -2.04
C VAL A 134 -5.54 14.87 -2.20
N GLY A 135 -4.84 14.33 -1.21
CA GLY A 135 -4.47 12.92 -1.11
C GLY A 135 -5.64 12.00 -0.78
N PHE A 136 -5.33 10.77 -0.37
CA PHE A 136 -6.35 9.84 0.10
C PHE A 136 -6.78 10.21 1.52
N PHE A 137 -8.08 10.12 1.81
CA PHE A 137 -8.53 10.10 3.19
C PHE A 137 -8.10 8.81 3.84
N ALA A 138 -7.32 8.92 4.93
CA ALA A 138 -6.92 7.82 5.80
C ALA A 138 -7.04 8.31 7.25
N GLU A 139 -7.59 7.47 8.13
CA GLU A 139 -7.82 7.82 9.54
C GLU A 139 -8.60 9.14 9.74
N GLY A 140 -9.48 9.49 8.79
CA GLY A 140 -10.33 10.68 8.82
C GLY A 140 -9.68 11.98 8.31
N LEU A 141 -8.42 11.93 7.86
CA LEU A 141 -7.68 13.09 7.35
C LEU A 141 -7.08 12.78 5.97
N ALA A 142 -6.91 13.80 5.14
CA ALA A 142 -6.13 13.74 3.92
C ALA A 142 -5.12 14.90 3.87
N PRO A 143 -3.88 14.67 3.40
CA PRO A 143 -3.00 15.77 3.09
C PRO A 143 -3.57 16.55 1.89
N PHE A 144 -3.52 17.88 1.93
CA PHE A 144 -3.90 18.73 0.80
C PHE A 144 -2.76 19.69 0.46
N ARG A 145 -2.74 20.22 -0.76
CA ARG A 145 -1.77 21.21 -1.23
C ARG A 145 -2.45 22.56 -1.50
N SER A 146 -1.86 23.63 -0.97
CA SER A 146 -2.33 25.00 -1.18
C SER A 146 -1.92 25.57 -2.54
N ASP A 147 -2.69 26.54 -3.03
CA ASP A 147 -2.38 27.39 -4.18
C ASP A 147 -1.68 28.67 -3.72
N ASP A 148 -0.36 28.60 -3.56
CA ASP A 148 0.49 29.73 -3.17
C ASP A 148 1.75 29.73 -4.04
N ILE A 149 2.49 30.84 -4.08
CA ILE A 149 3.79 31.00 -4.77
C ILE A 149 4.75 29.88 -4.37
N ARG A 150 4.69 29.47 -3.11
CA ARG A 150 5.40 28.30 -2.58
C ARG A 150 4.37 27.35 -1.95
N PRO A 151 3.77 26.43 -2.73
CA PRO A 151 2.75 25.52 -2.23
C PRO A 151 3.20 24.81 -0.96
N ARG A 152 2.30 24.75 0.01
CA ARG A 152 2.50 24.02 1.26
C ARG A 152 1.38 23.01 1.44
N MET A 153 1.70 21.96 2.17
CA MET A 153 0.79 20.89 2.51
C MET A 153 0.29 21.07 3.93
N GLY A 154 -1.02 20.87 4.08
CA GLY A 154 -1.73 20.80 5.34
C GLY A 154 -2.57 19.54 5.38
N TYR A 155 -3.50 19.46 6.34
CA TYR A 155 -4.43 18.33 6.44
C TYR A 155 -5.86 18.82 6.54
N ILE A 156 -6.75 18.13 5.83
CA ILE A 156 -8.18 18.39 5.76
C ILE A 156 -8.95 17.16 6.24
N ASP A 157 -10.11 17.36 6.88
CA ASP A 157 -11.01 16.27 7.24
C ASP A 157 -11.97 15.90 6.10
N GLU A 158 -12.68 14.78 6.26
CA GLU A 158 -13.66 14.24 5.30
C GLU A 158 -14.85 15.18 5.02
N LYS A 159 -15.02 16.23 5.83
CA LYS A 159 -16.04 17.27 5.65
C LYS A 159 -15.48 18.54 5.01
N GLY A 160 -14.22 18.54 4.60
CA GLY A 160 -13.56 19.68 3.97
C GLY A 160 -13.06 20.74 4.94
N ASN A 161 -12.98 20.47 6.25
CA ASN A 161 -12.43 21.41 7.21
C ASN A 161 -10.92 21.24 7.32
N VAL A 162 -10.17 22.34 7.20
CA VAL A 162 -8.73 22.35 7.48
C VAL A 162 -8.51 22.03 8.96
N LYS A 163 -7.69 21.01 9.24
CA LYS A 163 -7.30 20.57 10.60
C LYS A 163 -5.88 20.95 10.94
N ILE A 164 -5.01 20.95 9.95
CA ILE A 164 -3.62 21.40 10.08
C ILE A 164 -3.38 22.36 8.94
N GLU A 165 -3.08 23.61 9.28
CA GLU A 165 -2.79 24.66 8.31
C GLU A 165 -1.60 24.29 7.42
N PRO A 166 -1.60 24.71 6.15
CA PRO A 166 -0.56 24.35 5.20
C PRO A 166 0.77 24.99 5.59
N GLN A 167 1.72 24.15 6.00
CA GLN A 167 3.04 24.58 6.47
C GLN A 167 4.17 23.64 6.04
N TYR A 168 3.83 22.43 5.58
CA TYR A 168 4.79 21.40 5.21
C TYR A 168 5.12 21.49 3.71
N ILE A 169 6.33 21.14 3.34
CA ILE A 169 6.71 20.98 1.93
C ILE A 169 6.23 19.62 1.43
N VAL A 170 6.34 18.59 2.27
CA VAL A 170 5.85 17.24 2.03
C VAL A 170 5.06 16.78 3.24
N ALA A 171 3.94 16.10 3.01
CA ALA A 171 3.10 15.51 4.03
C ALA A 171 2.51 14.19 3.52
N THR A 172 2.70 13.10 4.26
CA THR A 172 2.15 11.78 3.93
C THR A 172 0.75 11.62 4.51
N ASN A 173 0.02 10.58 4.08
CA ASN A 173 -1.23 10.20 4.75
C ASN A 173 -0.96 9.82 6.22
N PHE A 174 -1.97 10.00 7.07
CA PHE A 174 -1.95 9.44 8.42
C PHE A 174 -2.18 7.93 8.35
N LEU A 175 -1.19 7.17 8.80
CA LEU A 175 -1.23 5.72 8.91
C LEU A 175 -0.62 5.32 10.26
N CYS A 176 -1.30 4.42 10.97
CA CYS A 176 -0.93 4.04 12.34
C CYS A 176 -0.90 5.23 13.31
N GLY A 177 -1.81 6.19 13.15
CA GLY A 177 -1.93 7.38 14.01
C GLY A 177 -0.89 8.47 13.77
N VAL A 178 0.02 8.29 12.81
CA VAL A 178 1.11 9.22 12.53
C VAL A 178 1.29 9.51 11.04
N ALA A 179 1.94 10.62 10.72
CA ALA A 179 2.36 10.96 9.36
C ALA A 179 3.80 11.47 9.36
N LEU A 180 4.50 11.31 8.24
CA LEU A 180 5.78 11.98 7.99
C LEU A 180 5.52 13.32 7.33
N VAL A 181 6.25 14.33 7.80
CA VAL A 181 6.25 15.67 7.22
C VAL A 181 7.66 16.19 7.06
N ALA A 182 7.89 16.95 6.00
CA ALA A 182 9.13 17.68 5.77
C ALA A 182 8.83 19.19 5.68
N TYR A 183 9.65 20.01 6.32
CA TYR A 183 9.52 21.47 6.34
C TYR A 183 10.87 22.14 6.59
N GLU A 184 10.98 23.42 6.21
CA GLU A 184 12.16 24.23 6.50
C GLU A 184 12.09 24.77 7.93
N LYS A 185 13.20 24.66 8.67
CA LYS A 185 13.39 25.28 9.98
C LYS A 185 14.83 25.79 10.05
N ASN A 186 14.99 27.09 10.30
CA ASN A 186 16.31 27.76 10.33
C ASN A 186 17.13 27.51 9.04
N ASP A 187 16.48 27.65 7.87
CA ASP A 187 17.08 27.39 6.55
C ASP A 187 17.58 25.94 6.31
N GLU A 188 17.24 25.00 7.20
CA GLU A 188 17.53 23.58 7.05
C GLU A 188 16.25 22.76 6.84
N MET A 189 16.34 21.73 5.99
CA MET A 189 15.25 20.76 5.81
C MET A 189 15.14 19.88 7.05
N THR A 190 13.98 19.94 7.70
CA THR A 190 13.64 19.11 8.86
C THR A 190 12.59 18.10 8.47
N ILE A 191 12.80 16.83 8.84
CA ILE A 191 11.79 15.78 8.73
C ILE A 191 11.30 15.41 10.12
N SER A 192 10.00 15.25 10.29
CA SER A 192 9.39 14.84 11.55
C SER A 192 8.25 13.85 11.35
N ILE A 193 7.98 13.09 12.40
CA ILE A 193 6.76 12.31 12.59
C ILE A 193 5.80 13.19 13.39
N ILE A 194 4.57 13.36 12.92
CA ILE A 194 3.50 14.09 13.60
C ILE A 194 2.33 13.17 13.92
N GLY A 195 1.60 13.48 14.99
CA GLY A 195 0.30 12.88 15.27
C GLY A 195 -0.84 13.60 14.54
N SER A 196 -2.02 12.99 14.49
CA SER A 196 -3.21 13.55 13.81
C SER A 196 -3.70 14.90 14.36
N ASN A 197 -3.25 15.29 15.55
CA ASN A 197 -3.47 16.60 16.14
C ASN A 197 -2.45 17.67 15.70
N GLY A 198 -1.54 17.34 14.78
CA GLY A 198 -0.49 18.22 14.26
C GLY A 198 0.73 18.37 15.17
N LYS A 199 0.77 17.73 16.35
CA LYS A 199 1.92 17.79 17.26
C LYS A 199 3.04 16.87 16.78
N THR A 200 4.27 17.38 16.82
CA THR A 200 5.48 16.58 16.59
C THR A 200 5.60 15.46 17.62
N VAL A 201 5.74 14.24 17.14
CA VAL A 201 6.03 13.04 17.91
C VAL A 201 7.54 12.81 17.98
N TYR A 202 8.22 12.95 16.83
CA TYR A 202 9.66 12.74 16.72
C TYR A 202 10.23 13.61 15.59
N THR A 203 11.43 14.14 15.77
CA THR A 203 12.16 14.89 14.73
C THR A 203 13.45 14.14 14.42
N PHE A 204 13.66 13.87 13.14
CA PHE A 204 14.88 13.20 12.68
C PHE A 204 16.09 14.14 12.84
N GLY A 205 17.12 13.65 13.51
CA GLY A 205 18.40 14.33 13.62
C GLY A 205 19.37 13.96 12.50
N GLN A 206 20.61 14.44 12.59
CA GLN A 206 21.64 14.16 11.57
C GLN A 206 22.13 12.70 11.55
N GLY A 207 21.89 11.94 12.63
CA GLY A 207 22.43 10.58 12.80
C GLY A 207 21.64 9.47 12.10
N ILE A 208 20.32 9.65 11.92
CA ILE A 208 19.45 8.70 11.21
C ILE A 208 18.43 9.46 10.38
N ARG A 209 18.11 8.93 9.20
CA ARG A 209 17.16 9.54 8.26
C ARG A 209 16.14 8.51 7.80
N PRO A 210 14.89 8.90 7.50
CA PRO A 210 13.93 7.98 6.93
C PRO A 210 14.38 7.55 5.54
N LEU A 211 14.32 6.24 5.27
CA LEU A 211 14.63 5.65 3.97
C LEU A 211 13.37 5.43 3.12
N SER A 212 12.20 5.36 3.78
CA SER A 212 10.87 5.34 3.18
C SER A 212 10.03 6.49 3.72
N TRP A 213 8.94 6.82 3.02
CA TRP A 213 7.94 7.80 3.47
C TRP A 213 6.69 7.14 4.08
N GLU A 214 6.67 5.82 4.16
CA GLU A 214 5.49 5.07 4.61
C GLU A 214 5.89 4.05 5.67
N TYR A 215 5.05 3.95 6.70
CA TYR A 215 5.11 2.88 7.68
C TYR A 215 4.57 1.59 7.10
N SER A 216 5.20 0.48 7.48
CA SER A 216 4.81 -0.86 7.11
C SER A 216 4.84 -1.73 8.37
N ASP A 217 3.72 -2.38 8.70
CA ASP A 217 3.48 -3.04 10.01
C ASP A 217 3.95 -2.23 11.23
N GLY A 218 3.68 -0.92 11.20
CA GLY A 218 4.05 0.03 12.26
C GLY A 218 5.55 0.31 12.40
N LEU A 219 6.36 -0.07 11.41
CA LEU A 219 7.79 0.19 11.34
C LEU A 219 8.12 1.07 10.14
N LEU A 220 9.07 1.98 10.33
CA LEU A 220 9.62 2.83 9.29
C LEU A 220 11.10 2.51 9.10
N ALA A 221 11.50 2.30 7.85
CA ALA A 221 12.89 2.09 7.49
C ALA A 221 13.71 3.36 7.70
N VAL A 222 14.88 3.23 8.32
CA VAL A 222 15.84 4.33 8.52
C VAL A 222 17.24 3.92 8.10
N ILE A 223 18.02 4.90 7.69
CA ILE A 223 19.44 4.74 7.36
C ILE A 223 20.28 5.68 8.22
N ASP A 224 21.40 5.18 8.74
CA ASP A 224 22.36 5.98 9.50
C ASP A 224 23.39 6.70 8.60
N THR A 225 24.30 7.45 9.21
CA THR A 225 25.32 8.23 8.48
C THR A 225 26.38 7.40 7.78
N VAL A 226 26.53 6.11 8.13
CA VAL A 226 27.49 5.19 7.52
C VAL A 226 26.82 4.19 6.57
N GLY A 227 25.53 4.38 6.29
CA GLY A 227 24.77 3.59 5.33
C GLY A 227 24.16 2.31 5.88
N LYS A 228 24.17 2.10 7.21
CA LYS A 228 23.53 0.94 7.83
C LYS A 228 22.04 1.20 8.02
N ILE A 229 21.26 0.14 7.89
CA ILE A 229 19.80 0.24 7.83
C ILE A 229 19.19 -0.39 9.06
N GLY A 230 18.21 0.31 9.63
CA GLY A 230 17.42 -0.15 10.77
C GLY A 230 15.96 0.24 10.60
N PHE A 231 15.19 0.06 11.66
CA PHE A 231 13.77 0.37 11.69
C PHE A 231 13.39 1.06 13.00
N ILE A 232 12.51 2.06 12.90
CA ILE A 232 11.92 2.75 14.06
C ILE A 232 10.42 2.47 14.14
N ASP A 233 9.86 2.51 15.34
CA ASP A 233 8.41 2.50 15.56
C ASP A 233 7.77 3.88 15.32
N THR A 234 6.45 3.97 15.42
CA THR A 234 5.68 5.20 15.21
C THR A 234 5.98 6.32 16.22
N ARG A 235 6.74 6.04 17.29
CA ARG A 235 7.20 7.03 18.28
C ARG A 235 8.63 7.48 18.03
N GLY A 236 9.27 6.98 16.96
CA GLY A 236 10.67 7.24 16.65
C GLY A 236 11.66 6.40 17.46
N LYS A 237 11.20 5.35 18.17
CA LYS A 237 12.09 4.46 18.92
C LYS A 237 12.66 3.40 17.99
N ILE A 238 13.97 3.17 18.07
CA ILE A 238 14.65 2.09 17.34
C ILE A 238 14.06 0.73 17.73
N ALA A 239 13.45 0.06 16.75
CA ALA A 239 12.94 -1.30 16.84
C ALA A 239 13.99 -2.32 16.38
N ILE A 240 14.66 -2.03 15.28
CA ILE A 240 15.79 -2.81 14.74
C ILE A 240 16.94 -1.84 14.54
N LYS A 241 18.10 -2.13 15.15
CA LYS A 241 19.26 -1.24 15.07
C LYS A 241 19.84 -1.26 13.66
N PRO A 242 20.36 -0.12 13.16
CA PRO A 242 21.24 -0.09 12.01
C PRO A 242 22.38 -1.10 12.16
N ALA A 243 22.42 -2.11 11.30
CA ALA A 243 23.34 -3.25 11.40
C ALA A 243 23.95 -3.58 10.03
N GLU A 244 25.12 -4.23 10.03
CA GLU A 244 25.86 -4.53 8.79
C GLU A 244 25.34 -5.78 8.08
N GLU A 245 24.74 -6.69 8.83
CA GLU A 245 24.09 -7.91 8.36
C GLU A 245 22.82 -7.61 7.55
N LEU A 246 22.32 -6.37 7.67
CA LEU A 246 21.21 -5.83 6.89
C LEU A 246 21.77 -5.13 5.64
N LYS A 247 22.33 -5.91 4.70
CA LYS A 247 22.75 -5.42 3.38
C LYS A 247 21.58 -5.50 2.40
N LEU A 248 21.50 -4.58 1.43
CA LEU A 248 20.42 -4.61 0.45
C LEU A 248 20.90 -4.30 -0.96
N CYS A 249 20.22 -4.93 -1.90
CA CYS A 249 20.16 -4.49 -3.27
C CYS A 249 19.42 -3.14 -3.35
N GLN A 250 20.00 -2.18 -4.07
CA GLN A 250 19.17 -1.20 -4.76
C GLN A 250 18.11 -1.99 -5.56
N PRO A 251 16.85 -1.55 -5.64
CA PRO A 251 15.86 -2.23 -6.46
C PRO A 251 16.33 -2.18 -7.91
N LEU A 252 17.06 -3.22 -8.35
CA LEU A 252 17.24 -3.52 -9.77
C LEU A 252 15.89 -3.89 -10.40
N ASN A 253 14.88 -4.15 -9.57
CA ASN A 253 13.51 -4.41 -9.97
C ASN A 253 12.52 -3.54 -9.16
N PRO A 254 11.71 -2.68 -9.79
CA PRO A 254 10.70 -1.84 -9.13
C PRO A 254 9.56 -2.63 -8.45
N ALA A 255 9.49 -3.95 -8.63
CA ALA A 255 8.59 -4.82 -7.87
C ALA A 255 9.13 -5.22 -6.48
N ASN A 256 10.41 -4.98 -6.19
CA ASN A 256 10.98 -5.11 -4.86
C ASN A 256 10.83 -3.75 -4.19
N ILE A 257 9.83 -3.58 -3.32
CA ILE A 257 9.77 -2.41 -2.43
C ILE A 257 10.62 -2.79 -1.21
N PRO A 258 11.92 -2.43 -1.17
CA PRO A 258 12.76 -2.84 -0.06
C PRO A 258 12.24 -2.18 1.23
N TYR A 259 12.49 -2.81 2.37
CA TYR A 259 12.18 -2.26 3.70
C TYR A 259 10.70 -2.11 4.06
N THR A 260 9.82 -2.80 3.34
CA THR A 260 8.41 -2.91 3.71
C THR A 260 8.19 -4.20 4.50
N PHE A 261 7.79 -4.05 5.75
CA PHE A 261 7.23 -5.15 6.52
C PHE A 261 5.83 -5.47 6.04
N LYS A 262 5.57 -6.75 5.82
CA LYS A 262 4.26 -7.26 5.46
C LYS A 262 4.01 -8.56 6.18
N ASN A 263 2.92 -8.64 6.93
CA ASN A 263 2.59 -9.79 7.77
C ASN A 263 3.75 -10.19 8.70
N GLY A 264 4.45 -9.19 9.24
CA GLY A 264 5.55 -9.36 10.18
C GLY A 264 6.84 -9.90 9.58
N ARG A 265 7.00 -9.86 8.25
CA ARG A 265 8.25 -10.22 7.55
C ARG A 265 8.74 -9.08 6.67
N CYS A 266 10.06 -8.96 6.56
CA CYS A 266 10.73 -8.04 5.65
C CYS A 266 11.79 -8.79 4.86
N ILE A 267 11.91 -8.49 3.56
CA ILE A 267 12.97 -9.05 2.72
C ILE A 267 14.32 -8.44 3.13
N TYR A 268 15.36 -9.26 3.17
CA TYR A 268 16.75 -8.83 3.29
C TYR A 268 17.65 -9.54 2.26
N TYR A 269 18.85 -9.01 2.05
CA TYR A 269 19.83 -9.56 1.11
C TYR A 269 21.17 -9.74 1.83
N ASP A 270 21.85 -10.87 1.65
CA ASP A 270 23.12 -11.13 2.34
C ASP A 270 24.36 -10.70 1.53
N GLY A 271 24.18 -10.29 0.28
CA GLY A 271 25.28 -10.05 -0.67
C GLY A 271 25.21 -10.95 -1.90
N GLU A 272 24.51 -12.08 -1.82
CA GLU A 272 24.33 -13.04 -2.91
C GLU A 272 22.87 -13.50 -3.08
N HIS A 273 22.14 -13.69 -1.98
CA HIS A 273 20.78 -14.24 -1.96
C HIS A 273 19.84 -13.42 -1.06
N TYR A 274 18.55 -13.65 -1.24
CA TYR A 274 17.48 -13.02 -0.47
C TYR A 274 16.89 -14.00 0.55
N GLY A 275 16.50 -13.45 1.70
CA GLY A 275 15.80 -14.13 2.79
C GLY A 275 14.76 -13.23 3.47
N LEU A 276 14.19 -13.68 4.59
CA LEU A 276 13.19 -12.94 5.37
C LEU A 276 13.65 -12.70 6.81
N LEU A 277 13.40 -11.49 7.31
CA LEU A 277 13.57 -11.10 8.72
C LEU A 277 12.22 -11.02 9.42
N ASP A 278 12.20 -11.29 10.73
CA ASP A 278 11.09 -10.94 11.60
C ASP A 278 11.12 -9.46 12.04
N ARG A 279 10.07 -9.00 12.73
CA ARG A 279 9.98 -7.61 13.26
C ARG A 279 10.99 -7.27 14.35
N LYS A 280 11.75 -8.24 14.86
CA LYS A 280 12.84 -8.04 15.81
C LYS A 280 14.21 -7.99 15.10
N GLY A 281 14.24 -8.22 13.78
CA GLY A 281 15.45 -8.27 12.98
C GLY A 281 16.15 -9.65 13.01
N ASN A 282 15.49 -10.70 13.51
CA ASN A 282 16.04 -12.05 13.43
C ASN A 282 15.80 -12.63 12.03
N ILE A 283 16.72 -13.47 11.57
CA ILE A 283 16.55 -14.25 10.34
C ILE A 283 15.42 -15.27 10.56
N ALA A 284 14.28 -15.07 9.89
CA ALA A 284 13.18 -16.01 9.87
C ALA A 284 13.38 -17.06 8.75
N VAL A 285 13.83 -16.60 7.58
CA VAL A 285 14.19 -17.47 6.45
C VAL A 285 15.59 -17.08 6.00
N PRO A 286 16.59 -17.99 6.11
CA PRO A 286 17.93 -17.71 5.62
C PRO A 286 17.96 -17.34 4.14
N ALA A 287 18.92 -16.49 3.79
CA ALA A 287 19.12 -16.08 2.41
C ALA A 287 19.54 -17.27 1.54
N GLN A 288 18.66 -17.66 0.61
CA GLN A 288 18.89 -18.80 -0.30
C GLN A 288 18.19 -18.64 -1.67
N TYR A 289 17.41 -17.57 -1.83
CA TYR A 289 16.63 -17.31 -3.05
C TYR A 289 17.31 -16.25 -3.92
N LYS A 290 17.20 -16.40 -5.24
CA LYS A 290 17.67 -15.40 -6.21
C LYS A 290 16.86 -14.12 -6.15
N THR A 291 15.57 -14.22 -5.84
CA THR A 291 14.69 -13.06 -5.57
C THR A 291 13.47 -13.49 -4.75
N ILE A 292 12.87 -12.53 -4.05
CA ILE A 292 11.63 -12.67 -3.29
C ILE A 292 10.71 -11.50 -3.65
N TYR A 293 9.44 -11.76 -3.96
CA TYR A 293 8.40 -10.74 -4.05
C TYR A 293 7.43 -10.83 -2.87
N LEU A 294 7.12 -9.68 -2.29
CA LEU A 294 6.11 -9.55 -1.23
C LEU A 294 4.70 -9.81 -1.79
N GLY A 295 4.04 -10.85 -1.30
CA GLY A 295 2.62 -11.11 -1.52
C GLY A 295 1.72 -10.45 -0.48
N GLU A 296 0.42 -10.40 -0.74
CA GLU A 296 -0.57 -10.18 0.33
C GLU A 296 -0.75 -11.44 1.16
N GLY A 297 -1.39 -11.33 2.33
CA GLY A 297 -1.79 -12.51 3.11
C GLY A 297 -0.67 -13.35 3.73
N GLY A 298 0.59 -12.88 3.69
CA GLY A 298 1.73 -13.55 4.31
C GLY A 298 2.44 -14.56 3.42
N LEU A 299 2.15 -14.54 2.12
CA LEU A 299 2.82 -15.35 1.12
C LEU A 299 3.92 -14.57 0.40
N PHE A 300 4.95 -15.28 -0.03
CA PHE A 300 6.11 -14.73 -0.73
C PHE A 300 6.40 -15.57 -1.97
N ALA A 301 6.37 -14.93 -3.13
CA ALA A 301 6.82 -15.56 -4.36
C ALA A 301 8.35 -15.55 -4.40
N VAL A 302 8.96 -16.68 -4.71
CA VAL A 302 10.41 -16.85 -4.61
C VAL A 302 10.98 -17.55 -5.85
N GLU A 303 12.17 -17.13 -6.26
CA GLU A 303 12.96 -17.79 -7.29
C GLU A 303 14.15 -18.50 -6.65
N ASN A 304 14.30 -19.80 -6.91
CA ASN A 304 15.44 -20.55 -6.39
C ASN A 304 16.68 -20.42 -7.31
N THR A 305 17.80 -21.02 -6.91
CA THR A 305 19.06 -20.96 -7.66
C THR A 305 19.00 -21.66 -9.03
N ARG A 306 18.01 -22.50 -9.28
CA ARG A 306 17.75 -23.18 -10.57
C ARG A 306 16.86 -22.37 -11.52
N ASN A 307 16.50 -21.14 -11.17
CA ASN A 307 15.54 -20.28 -11.91
C ASN A 307 14.12 -20.87 -11.95
N GLU A 308 13.76 -21.65 -10.93
CA GLU A 308 12.40 -22.14 -10.75
C GLU A 308 11.69 -21.25 -9.72
N TRP A 309 10.44 -20.93 -10.02
CA TRP A 309 9.57 -20.12 -9.19
C TRP A 309 8.68 -21.01 -8.32
N GLY A 310 8.52 -20.59 -7.07
CA GLY A 310 7.62 -21.19 -6.10
C GLY A 310 7.01 -20.14 -5.18
N CYS A 311 6.26 -20.58 -4.18
CA CYS A 311 5.67 -19.72 -3.16
C CYS A 311 6.00 -20.29 -1.78
N ILE A 312 6.39 -19.44 -0.84
CA ILE A 312 6.63 -19.80 0.56
C ILE A 312 5.76 -18.96 1.48
N ASP A 313 5.51 -19.48 2.69
CA ASP A 313 4.98 -18.68 3.79
C ASP A 313 6.09 -17.86 4.47
N GLY A 314 5.72 -17.08 5.50
CA GLY A 314 6.66 -16.27 6.27
C GLY A 314 7.70 -17.05 7.06
N ASP A 315 7.52 -18.36 7.26
CA ASP A 315 8.45 -19.24 7.97
C ASP A 315 9.33 -20.05 7.01
N GLY A 316 9.15 -19.86 5.70
CA GLY A 316 9.93 -20.52 4.65
C GLY A 316 9.38 -21.89 4.24
N ASN A 317 8.19 -22.28 4.73
CA ASN A 317 7.55 -23.50 4.27
C ASN A 317 7.07 -23.31 2.85
N THR A 318 7.31 -24.30 2.00
CA THR A 318 6.86 -24.27 0.60
C THR A 318 5.34 -24.44 0.53
N VAL A 319 4.67 -23.42 -0.01
CA VAL A 319 3.24 -23.40 -0.32
C VAL A 319 3.02 -23.89 -1.75
N LEU A 320 3.71 -23.28 -2.72
CA LEU A 320 3.75 -23.79 -4.10
C LEU A 320 5.13 -24.36 -4.43
N PRO A 321 5.20 -25.56 -5.02
CA PRO A 321 6.46 -26.18 -5.41
C PRO A 321 7.21 -25.35 -6.47
N PHE A 322 8.53 -25.53 -6.51
CA PHE A 322 9.43 -24.88 -7.47
C PHE A 322 9.36 -25.56 -8.85
N GLU A 323 8.25 -25.38 -9.54
CA GLU A 323 8.01 -25.98 -10.88
C GLU A 323 7.60 -24.95 -11.93
N TYR A 324 7.49 -23.67 -11.55
CA TYR A 324 7.06 -22.59 -12.44
C TYR A 324 8.27 -21.91 -13.07
N VAL A 325 8.21 -21.61 -14.36
CA VAL A 325 9.34 -21.03 -15.12
C VAL A 325 9.19 -19.52 -15.34
N THR A 326 8.10 -18.93 -14.83
CA THR A 326 7.72 -17.54 -15.07
C THR A 326 7.69 -16.74 -13.76
N GLY A 327 8.40 -15.61 -13.75
CA GLY A 327 8.58 -14.73 -12.59
C GLY A 327 7.37 -13.87 -12.20
N GLU A 328 6.19 -14.38 -12.49
CA GLU A 328 4.92 -13.72 -12.24
C GLU A 328 4.01 -14.53 -11.32
N ILE A 329 4.60 -15.25 -10.36
CA ILE A 329 3.87 -15.61 -9.14
C ILE A 329 3.59 -14.28 -8.42
N ARG A 330 2.34 -13.81 -8.53
CA ARG A 330 1.86 -12.65 -7.78
C ARG A 330 0.89 -13.15 -6.72
N PRO A 331 1.29 -13.23 -5.44
CA PRO A 331 0.39 -13.55 -4.33
C PRO A 331 -0.49 -12.31 -3.99
N SER A 332 -0.89 -11.54 -5.02
CA SER A 332 -1.17 -10.12 -4.88
C SER A 332 -2.61 -9.79 -4.56
N ILE A 333 -3.43 -10.73 -4.07
CA ILE A 333 -4.85 -10.42 -3.97
C ILE A 333 -5.48 -10.83 -2.65
N ASP A 334 -5.19 -12.03 -2.15
CA ASP A 334 -5.46 -12.46 -0.77
C ASP A 334 -4.64 -13.74 -0.54
N ALA A 335 -4.39 -14.16 0.70
CA ALA A 335 -3.48 -15.26 1.07
C ALA A 335 -3.72 -16.59 0.35
N HIS A 336 -4.84 -16.74 -0.37
CA HIS A 336 -5.34 -18.00 -0.92
C HIS A 336 -5.34 -18.07 -2.46
N ALA A 337 -4.97 -16.98 -3.15
CA ALA A 337 -5.04 -16.87 -4.61
C ALA A 337 -3.70 -16.44 -5.20
N ILE A 338 -3.16 -17.30 -6.07
CA ILE A 338 -1.85 -17.07 -6.69
C ILE A 338 -2.03 -17.04 -8.20
N VAL A 339 -1.71 -15.90 -8.81
CA VAL A 339 -1.65 -15.79 -10.27
C VAL A 339 -0.35 -16.44 -10.74
N VAL A 340 -0.43 -17.36 -11.68
CA VAL A 340 0.73 -18.01 -12.31
C VAL A 340 0.62 -17.94 -13.82
N GLN A 341 1.76 -17.80 -14.51
CA GLN A 341 1.82 -17.77 -15.96
C GLN A 341 2.30 -19.12 -16.50
N ASN A 342 1.60 -19.68 -17.48
CA ASN A 342 2.00 -20.91 -18.16
C ASN A 342 3.04 -20.66 -19.26
N GLU A 343 3.57 -21.73 -19.86
CA GLU A 343 4.58 -21.67 -20.93
C GLU A 343 4.12 -20.89 -22.17
N SER A 344 2.81 -20.79 -22.41
CA SER A 344 2.24 -19.98 -23.49
C SER A 344 2.10 -18.49 -23.15
N GLY A 345 2.61 -18.05 -21.99
CA GLY A 345 2.53 -16.66 -21.54
C GLY A 345 1.16 -16.25 -20.98
N ARG A 346 0.23 -17.20 -20.78
CA ARG A 346 -1.12 -16.95 -20.28
C ARG A 346 -1.21 -17.17 -18.77
N TYR A 347 -2.00 -16.34 -18.11
CA TYR A 347 -2.18 -16.37 -16.67
C TYR A 347 -3.39 -17.22 -16.27
N LYS A 348 -3.30 -17.84 -15.10
CA LYS A 348 -4.39 -18.53 -14.40
C LYS A 348 -4.27 -18.29 -12.89
N ILE A 349 -5.34 -18.54 -12.15
CA ILE A 349 -5.31 -18.54 -10.69
C ILE A 349 -5.20 -19.98 -10.18
N VAL A 350 -4.25 -20.21 -9.28
CA VAL A 350 -4.14 -21.44 -8.49
C VAL A 350 -4.34 -21.15 -7.02
N ASN A 351 -4.82 -22.15 -6.28
CA ASN A 351 -4.84 -22.09 -4.83
C ASN A 351 -3.47 -22.49 -4.23
N GLU A 352 -3.36 -22.48 -2.91
CA GLU A 352 -2.16 -22.89 -2.16
C GLU A 352 -1.69 -24.33 -2.43
N GLN A 353 -2.55 -25.22 -2.94
CA GLN A 353 -2.16 -26.58 -3.31
C GLN A 353 -1.74 -26.69 -4.79
N GLY A 354 -1.60 -25.56 -5.50
CA GLY A 354 -1.30 -25.52 -6.94
C GLY A 354 -2.46 -25.94 -7.83
N LYS A 355 -3.65 -26.18 -7.26
CA LYS A 355 -4.84 -26.53 -8.04
C LYS A 355 -5.39 -25.27 -8.70
N THR A 356 -5.57 -25.32 -10.02
CA THR A 356 -6.25 -24.25 -10.77
C THR A 356 -7.66 -24.05 -10.22
N ILE A 357 -7.97 -22.81 -9.85
CA ILE A 357 -9.32 -22.40 -9.37
C ILE A 357 -10.01 -21.46 -10.37
N SER A 358 -9.28 -20.79 -11.26
CA SER A 358 -9.92 -20.00 -12.32
C SER A 358 -10.47 -20.91 -13.44
N HIS A 359 -11.69 -20.65 -13.86
CA HIS A 359 -12.32 -21.35 -14.99
C HIS A 359 -11.80 -20.90 -16.37
N LEU A 360 -11.03 -19.81 -16.42
CA LEU A 360 -10.41 -19.26 -17.63
C LEU A 360 -8.92 -18.97 -17.42
N THR A 361 -8.20 -18.89 -18.53
CA THR A 361 -6.89 -18.25 -18.63
C THR A 361 -7.04 -16.85 -19.22
N PHE A 362 -6.19 -15.91 -18.81
CA PHE A 362 -6.22 -14.52 -19.27
C PHE A 362 -4.85 -14.09 -19.81
N SER A 363 -4.84 -13.15 -20.75
CA SER A 363 -3.62 -12.62 -21.37
C SER A 363 -3.09 -11.38 -20.65
N GLN A 364 -3.97 -10.65 -19.95
CA GLN A 364 -3.60 -9.47 -19.15
C GLN A 364 -4.43 -9.39 -17.87
N TYR A 365 -3.85 -8.79 -16.84
CA TYR A 365 -4.53 -8.44 -15.59
C TYR A 365 -3.84 -7.26 -14.93
N GLN A 366 -4.53 -6.59 -14.01
CA GLN A 366 -3.96 -5.53 -13.18
C GLN A 366 -4.33 -5.75 -11.72
N SER A 367 -3.34 -5.90 -10.86
CA SER A 367 -3.54 -6.15 -9.42
C SER A 367 -3.10 -5.01 -8.51
N LYS A 368 -2.56 -3.91 -9.05
CA LYS A 368 -2.12 -2.75 -8.27
C LYS A 368 -3.19 -1.66 -8.22
N TYR A 369 -3.30 -0.99 -7.08
CA TYR A 369 -4.24 0.12 -6.83
C TYR A 369 -3.98 1.41 -7.65
N TYR A 370 -2.80 1.60 -8.24
CA TYR A 370 -2.31 2.93 -8.65
C TYR A 370 -2.32 3.26 -10.16
N ASN A 371 -2.80 2.38 -11.03
CA ASN A 371 -2.79 2.64 -12.46
C ASN A 371 -4.20 2.93 -12.97
N LEU A 372 -4.58 4.22 -13.02
CA LEU A 372 -5.67 4.71 -13.87
C LEU A 372 -5.42 6.13 -14.35
#